data_AF-A0A1J9Q539-F1
#
_entry.id   AF-A0A1J9Q539-F1
#
_cell.length_a   1.000
_cell.length_b   1.000
_cell.length_c   1.000
_cell.angle_alpha   90.00
_cell.angle_beta   90.00
_cell.angle_gamma   90.00
#
_symmetry.space_group_name_H-M   'P 1'
#
loop_
_entity.id
_entity.type
_entity.pdbx_description
1 polymer ?
#
loop_
_entity_poly.entity_id
_entity_poly.type
_entity_poly.pdbx_seq_one_letter_code
_entity_poly.pdbx_strand_id
1 'polypeptide(L)'
;MALNPLRPSAAAARNLTLLRHAPRGTTITTTQLDRARHHSSSASSVSSDEITHFSCLASSWWDPLGPSRILHLMNPLRHEFIASCIAESNPRSDTSPPSSSSSSSDPYNNKDEDTNRNTASPQGLRYLDIGCGGGIFAESLARTIPPASPASQNSTNTGTSATATTLSPVTHASSILAIDPSPVTKKIATYHARANPSANSSLLSGGFNYGNKGQT
;
A
#
# COMPACT_ATOMS: atom_id res chain seq x y z
N MET A 1 15.60 19.70 -34.68
CA MET A 1 16.77 19.71 -33.77
C MET A 1 16.42 18.86 -32.56
N ALA A 2 17.06 17.71 -32.44
CA ALA A 2 16.80 16.74 -31.38
C ALA A 2 17.41 17.23 -30.05
N LEU A 3 16.64 17.15 -28.97
CA LEU A 3 17.14 17.34 -27.61
C LEU A 3 17.35 15.96 -26.98
N ASN A 4 18.61 15.62 -26.70
CA ASN A 4 18.98 14.42 -25.96
C ASN A 4 18.63 14.57 -24.47
N PRO A 5 18.15 13.51 -23.80
CA PRO A 5 17.98 13.49 -22.36
C PRO A 5 19.30 13.21 -21.63
N LEU A 6 19.57 13.97 -20.57
CA LEU A 6 20.71 13.77 -19.67
C LEU A 6 20.44 12.56 -18.76
N ARG A 7 21.37 11.60 -18.76
CA ARG A 7 21.45 10.50 -17.78
C ARG A 7 21.91 11.04 -16.41
N PRO A 8 21.45 10.48 -15.28
CA PRO A 8 22.11 10.67 -13.99
C PRO A 8 23.28 9.69 -13.84
N SER A 9 24.48 10.21 -13.57
CA SER A 9 25.67 9.43 -13.21
C SER A 9 25.68 9.17 -11.71
N ALA A 10 25.97 7.93 -11.34
CA ALA A 10 26.16 7.47 -9.97
C ALA A 10 27.49 7.97 -9.37
N ALA A 11 27.50 7.99 -8.04
CA ALA A 11 28.64 7.86 -7.13
C ALA A 11 29.64 9.03 -7.00
N ALA A 12 29.64 9.63 -5.81
CA ALA A 12 30.89 10.03 -5.15
C ALA A 12 30.68 10.00 -3.63
N ALA A 13 31.06 8.88 -3.02
CA ALA A 13 31.25 8.77 -1.59
C ALA A 13 32.70 9.11 -1.24
N ARG A 14 32.88 9.57 0.00
CA ARG A 14 34.10 9.59 0.85
C ARG A 14 35.02 10.80 0.69
N ASN A 15 35.22 11.52 1.80
CA ASN A 15 36.48 11.51 2.56
C ASN A 15 36.39 12.45 3.78
N LEU A 16 36.18 11.89 4.97
CA LEU A 16 36.43 12.60 6.24
C LEU A 16 37.66 11.96 6.89
N THR A 17 38.73 12.74 6.92
CA THR A 17 40.06 12.35 7.39
C THR A 17 40.11 12.28 8.91
N LEU A 18 40.75 11.19 9.37
CA LEU A 18 41.17 10.88 10.73
C LEU A 18 41.84 12.05 11.47
N LEU A 19 41.41 12.30 12.71
CA LEU A 19 42.30 12.80 13.77
C LEU A 19 42.37 11.77 14.90
N ARG A 20 43.48 11.03 14.87
CA ARG A 20 43.94 10.07 15.89
C ARG A 20 44.30 10.80 17.19
N HIS A 21 43.82 10.31 18.33
CA HIS A 21 44.47 10.50 19.63
C HIS A 21 44.53 9.14 20.34
N ALA A 22 45.74 8.75 20.75
CA ALA A 22 46.05 7.50 21.45
C ALA A 22 45.69 7.60 22.95
N PRO A 23 45.58 6.47 23.67
CA PRO A 23 44.80 6.37 24.90
C PRO A 23 45.60 6.67 26.18
N ARG A 24 44.94 7.22 27.20
CA ARG A 24 45.40 7.14 28.59
C ARG A 24 44.65 6.00 29.27
N GLY A 25 45.41 5.04 29.79
CA GLY A 25 44.88 3.87 30.51
C GLY A 25 44.20 4.28 31.81
N THR A 26 43.02 3.71 32.05
CA THR A 26 42.47 3.55 33.39
C THR A 26 41.76 2.19 33.40
N THR A 27 42.30 1.28 34.20
CA THR A 27 41.75 -0.05 34.43
C THR A 27 40.35 0.09 35.01
N ILE A 28 39.32 -0.33 34.28
CA ILE A 28 37.98 -0.53 34.82
C ILE A 28 37.65 -2.01 34.67
N THR A 29 37.48 -2.64 35.83
CA THR A 29 37.09 -4.03 36.04
C THR A 29 35.87 -4.40 35.20
N THR A 30 36.05 -5.32 34.25
CA THR A 30 34.96 -5.99 33.53
C THR A 30 34.12 -6.78 34.53
N THR A 31 32.95 -6.24 34.87
CA THR A 31 31.80 -7.07 35.27
C THR A 31 30.95 -7.21 34.02
N GLN A 32 31.19 -8.29 33.29
CA GLN A 32 30.31 -8.75 32.23
C GLN A 32 29.00 -9.19 32.91
N LEU A 33 28.06 -8.26 33.07
CA LEU A 33 26.67 -8.61 33.27
C LEU A 33 26.10 -8.84 31.88
N ASP A 34 25.95 -10.11 31.51
CA ASP A 34 25.05 -10.56 30.45
C ASP A 34 23.64 -10.07 30.78
N ARG A 35 23.35 -8.81 30.47
CA ARG A 35 21.99 -8.30 30.44
C ARG A 35 21.38 -8.82 29.15
N ALA A 36 20.93 -10.07 29.18
CA ALA A 36 19.88 -10.52 28.29
C ALA A 36 18.80 -9.42 28.33
N ARG A 37 18.65 -8.68 27.22
CA ARG A 37 17.61 -7.67 27.07
C ARG A 37 16.29 -8.42 26.99
N HIS A 38 15.77 -8.79 28.16
CA HIS A 38 14.37 -9.13 28.32
C HIS A 38 13.59 -7.88 27.92
N HIS A 39 13.09 -7.84 26.69
CA HIS A 39 12.01 -6.93 26.33
C HIS A 39 10.83 -7.38 27.18
N SER A 40 10.64 -6.73 28.33
CA SER A 40 9.42 -6.85 29.11
C SER A 40 8.25 -6.46 28.20
N SER A 41 7.63 -7.46 27.59
CA SER A 41 6.62 -7.36 26.54
C SER A 41 5.24 -6.96 27.11
N SER A 42 5.21 -5.91 27.91
CA SER A 42 3.99 -5.40 28.57
C SER A 42 3.72 -3.93 28.25
N ALA A 43 4.61 -3.23 27.53
CA ALA A 43 4.39 -1.87 27.08
C ALA A 43 3.83 -1.87 25.65
N SER A 44 2.73 -1.13 25.44
CA SER A 44 2.17 -0.88 24.11
C SER A 44 3.17 -0.11 23.25
N SER A 45 3.27 -0.44 21.96
CA SER A 45 4.01 0.38 20.98
C SER A 45 3.25 1.67 20.59
N VAL A 46 2.05 1.87 21.13
CA VAL A 46 1.20 3.02 20.85
C VAL A 46 1.34 4.05 21.99
N SER A 47 1.67 5.30 21.64
CA SER A 47 1.80 6.41 22.57
C SER A 47 0.44 7.11 22.80
N SER A 48 0.05 7.27 24.07
CA SER A 48 -1.17 8.02 24.46
C SER A 48 -1.09 9.50 24.12
N ASP A 49 0.10 10.09 24.21
CA ASP A 49 0.31 11.52 23.98
C ASP A 49 0.15 11.84 22.49
N GLU A 50 0.66 10.96 21.62
CA GLU A 50 0.46 11.05 20.16
C GLU A 50 -1.01 10.87 19.80
N ILE A 51 -1.70 9.87 20.39
CA ILE A 51 -3.16 9.69 20.17
C ILE A 51 -3.89 10.98 20.55
N THR A 52 -3.58 11.56 21.71
CA THR A 52 -4.24 12.78 22.20
C THR A 52 -3.98 13.94 21.25
N HIS A 53 -2.73 14.15 20.85
CA HIS A 53 -2.34 15.21 19.91
C HIS A 53 -3.12 15.13 18.59
N PHE A 54 -3.14 13.97 17.94
CA PHE A 54 -3.87 13.81 16.67
C PHE A 54 -5.39 13.85 16.85
N SER A 55 -5.92 13.40 17.98
CA SER A 55 -7.35 13.51 18.28
C SER A 55 -7.81 14.96 18.39
N CYS A 56 -6.97 15.85 18.94
CA CYS A 56 -7.24 17.29 18.98
C CYS A 56 -7.30 17.94 17.59
N LEU A 57 -6.57 17.39 16.61
CA LEU A 57 -6.56 17.87 15.22
C LEU A 57 -7.64 17.23 14.35
N ALA A 58 -8.36 16.22 14.86
CA ALA A 58 -9.25 15.39 14.05
C ALA A 58 -10.37 16.19 13.36
N SER A 59 -10.92 17.23 14.00
CA SER A 59 -12.02 18.01 13.43
C SER A 59 -11.63 18.83 12.19
N SER A 60 -10.36 19.24 12.06
CA SER A 60 -9.84 20.00 10.93
C SER A 60 -9.08 19.14 9.92
N TRP A 61 -9.08 17.81 10.09
CA TRP A 61 -8.29 16.89 9.26
C TRP A 61 -8.61 16.99 7.75
N TRP A 62 -9.87 17.31 7.44
CA TRP A 62 -10.37 17.45 6.07
C TRP A 62 -10.46 18.90 5.56
N ASP A 63 -9.97 19.87 6.34
CA ASP A 63 -9.77 21.22 5.84
C ASP A 63 -8.54 21.26 4.90
N PRO A 64 -8.72 21.54 3.59
CA PRO A 64 -7.60 21.58 2.64
C PRO A 64 -6.61 22.72 2.91
N LEU A 65 -6.97 23.71 3.72
CA LEU A 65 -6.10 24.81 4.17
C LEU A 65 -5.62 24.63 5.62
N GLY A 66 -6.07 23.58 6.31
CA GLY A 66 -5.79 23.33 7.71
C GLY A 66 -4.43 22.66 7.99
N PRO A 67 -4.19 22.21 9.23
CA PRO A 67 -2.91 21.61 9.64
C PRO A 67 -2.51 20.37 8.81
N SER A 68 -3.49 19.60 8.33
CA SER A 68 -3.28 18.40 7.50
C SER A 68 -3.14 18.70 6.00
N ARG A 69 -3.06 19.97 5.58
CA ARG A 69 -2.98 20.42 4.18
C ARG A 69 -1.97 19.62 3.36
N ILE A 70 -0.78 19.33 3.90
CA ILE A 70 0.26 18.61 3.16
C ILE A 70 -0.19 17.19 2.79
N LEU A 71 -0.99 16.53 3.62
CA LEU A 71 -1.53 15.19 3.34
C LEU A 71 -2.51 15.20 2.17
N HIS A 72 -3.30 16.26 2.03
CA HIS A 72 -4.19 16.48 0.89
C HIS A 72 -3.38 16.68 -0.39
N LEU A 73 -2.41 17.59 -0.36
CA LEU A 73 -1.56 17.91 -1.51
C LEU A 73 -0.73 16.69 -1.98
N MET A 74 -0.23 15.88 -1.04
CA MET A 74 0.53 14.67 -1.37
C MET A 74 -0.34 13.50 -1.82
N ASN A 75 -1.65 13.53 -1.60
CA ASN A 75 -2.49 12.35 -1.85
C ASN A 75 -2.48 11.87 -3.31
N PRO A 76 -2.61 12.74 -4.34
CA PRO A 76 -2.50 12.31 -5.73
C PRO A 76 -1.16 11.62 -6.05
N LEU A 77 -0.05 12.19 -5.57
CA LEU A 77 1.28 11.63 -5.77
C LEU A 77 1.47 10.27 -5.06
N ARG A 78 0.87 10.09 -3.88
CA ARG A 78 0.87 8.79 -3.19
C ARG A 78 0.21 7.71 -4.03
N HIS A 79 -0.92 8.01 -4.65
CA HIS A 79 -1.61 7.09 -5.56
C HIS A 79 -0.75 6.75 -6.78
N GLU A 80 -0.11 7.75 -7.40
CA GLU A 80 0.75 7.54 -8.57
C GLU A 80 1.95 6.65 -8.24
N PHE A 81 2.62 6.95 -7.11
CA PHE A 81 3.74 6.18 -6.63
C PHE A 81 3.36 4.72 -6.32
N ILE A 82 2.23 4.50 -5.63
CA ILE A 82 1.75 3.15 -5.34
C ILE A 82 1.47 2.39 -6.65
N ALA A 83 0.82 3.03 -7.62
CA ALA A 83 0.55 2.41 -8.90
C ALA A 83 1.82 2.09 -9.70
N SER A 84 2.84 2.97 -9.66
CA SER A 84 4.12 2.69 -10.31
C SER A 84 4.85 1.51 -9.66
N CYS A 85 4.89 1.44 -8.33
CA CYS A 85 5.47 0.30 -7.62
C CYS A 85 4.74 -1.01 -7.97
N ILE A 86 3.41 -0.99 -8.09
CA ILE A 86 2.64 -2.17 -8.49
C ILE A 86 3.01 -2.61 -9.90
N ALA A 87 3.06 -1.67 -10.85
CA ALA A 87 3.43 -1.95 -12.24
C ALA A 87 4.85 -2.53 -12.36
N GLU A 88 5.80 -2.02 -11.57
CA GLU A 88 7.18 -2.54 -11.51
C GLU A 88 7.27 -3.92 -10.85
N SER A 89 6.48 -4.16 -9.80
CA SER A 89 6.50 -5.43 -9.05
C SER A 89 5.85 -6.60 -9.81
N ASN A 90 5.03 -6.29 -10.81
CA ASN A 90 4.38 -7.28 -11.67
C ASN A 90 4.79 -7.04 -13.13
N PRO A 91 6.08 -7.24 -13.48
CA PRO A 91 6.49 -7.20 -14.87
C PRO A 91 5.71 -8.31 -15.57
N ARG A 92 4.76 -7.92 -16.43
CA ARG A 92 4.05 -8.88 -17.27
C ARG A 92 5.10 -9.81 -17.90
N SER A 93 4.82 -11.10 -17.88
CA SER A 93 5.50 -12.13 -18.64
C SER A 93 5.30 -11.93 -20.15
N ASP A 94 5.54 -10.72 -20.65
CA ASP A 94 5.57 -10.39 -22.07
C ASP A 94 6.93 -10.83 -22.64
N THR A 95 7.19 -12.13 -22.51
CA THR A 95 8.08 -12.87 -23.41
C THR A 95 7.28 -14.04 -23.96
N SER A 96 6.21 -13.73 -24.70
CA SER A 96 5.89 -14.60 -25.83
C SER A 96 6.99 -14.34 -26.86
N PRO A 97 7.84 -15.33 -27.21
CA PRO A 97 8.82 -15.14 -28.27
C PRO A 97 8.09 -14.78 -29.56
N PRO A 98 8.70 -13.99 -30.48
CA PRO A 98 8.11 -13.77 -31.79
C PRO A 98 7.84 -15.13 -32.42
N SER A 99 6.59 -15.35 -32.83
CA SER A 99 6.14 -16.53 -33.54
C SER A 99 6.89 -16.64 -34.87
N SER A 100 8.08 -17.25 -34.86
CA SER A 100 8.66 -17.84 -36.05
C SER A 100 7.94 -19.17 -36.27
N SER A 101 7.09 -19.19 -37.27
CA SER A 101 6.58 -20.39 -37.92
C SER A 101 7.69 -21.42 -38.14
N SER A 102 7.62 -22.55 -37.45
CA SER A 102 8.20 -23.80 -37.94
C SER A 102 7.41 -24.98 -37.38
N SER A 103 6.79 -25.70 -38.30
CA SER A 103 6.09 -26.95 -38.06
C SER A 103 7.08 -28.04 -37.69
N SER A 104 6.94 -28.65 -36.52
CA SER A 104 7.43 -30.02 -36.29
C SER A 104 6.49 -30.74 -35.34
N SER A 105 5.81 -31.75 -35.87
CA SER A 105 4.99 -32.69 -35.12
C SER A 105 5.89 -33.66 -34.35
N ASP A 106 6.00 -33.48 -33.04
CA ASP A 106 6.57 -34.48 -32.15
C ASP A 106 5.45 -35.24 -31.40
N PRO A 107 5.32 -36.57 -31.57
CA PRO A 107 4.17 -37.33 -31.07
C PRO A 107 4.37 -37.98 -29.68
N TYR A 108 5.31 -37.51 -28.85
CA TYR A 108 5.53 -38.07 -27.51
C TYR A 108 5.60 -37.00 -26.43
N ASN A 109 4.46 -36.64 -25.84
CA ASN A 109 4.40 -36.36 -24.41
C ASN A 109 2.98 -36.51 -23.87
N ASN A 110 2.72 -37.62 -23.18
CA ASN A 110 1.59 -37.77 -22.27
C ASN A 110 2.14 -38.19 -20.90
N LYS A 111 2.03 -37.30 -19.91
CA LYS A 111 1.85 -37.64 -18.51
C LYS A 111 1.00 -36.55 -17.85
N ASP A 112 -0.26 -36.89 -17.62
CA ASP A 112 -1.11 -36.25 -16.64
C ASP A 112 -0.52 -36.48 -15.24
N GLU A 113 -0.35 -35.43 -14.42
CA GLU A 113 -0.89 -35.46 -13.06
C GLU A 113 -1.03 -34.05 -12.45
N ASP A 114 -2.13 -33.94 -11.72
CA ASP A 114 -2.86 -32.76 -11.31
C ASP A 114 -2.33 -32.19 -10.00
N THR A 115 -1.91 -30.93 -10.00
CA THR A 115 -2.21 -30.01 -8.88
C THR A 115 -2.53 -28.64 -9.44
N ASN A 116 -3.75 -28.56 -9.96
CA ASN A 116 -4.59 -27.38 -10.01
C ASN A 116 -4.34 -26.38 -8.86
N ARG A 117 -3.37 -25.48 -9.03
CA ARG A 117 -3.41 -24.12 -8.46
C ARG A 117 -3.98 -23.16 -9.49
N ASN A 118 -5.10 -23.53 -10.09
CA ASN A 118 -6.04 -22.55 -10.63
C ASN A 118 -6.89 -22.00 -9.47
N THR A 119 -6.22 -21.54 -8.40
CA THR A 119 -6.84 -20.59 -7.48
C THR A 119 -6.86 -19.29 -8.25
N ALA A 120 -7.96 -19.01 -8.95
CA ALA A 120 -8.19 -17.75 -9.63
C ALA A 120 -7.68 -16.62 -8.74
N SER A 121 -6.53 -16.03 -9.12
CA SER A 121 -5.90 -14.97 -8.35
C SER A 121 -6.95 -13.88 -8.17
N PRO A 122 -7.19 -13.36 -6.95
CA PRO A 122 -8.27 -12.40 -6.73
C PRO A 122 -8.11 -11.27 -7.74
N GLN A 123 -9.19 -10.91 -8.44
CA GLN A 123 -9.21 -9.91 -9.51
C GLN A 123 -8.98 -8.45 -9.01
N GLY A 124 -8.08 -8.26 -8.03
CA GLY A 124 -7.63 -6.97 -7.48
C GLY A 124 -6.91 -7.13 -6.14
N LEU A 125 -6.10 -6.13 -5.78
CA LEU A 125 -5.25 -6.06 -4.59
C LEU A 125 -6.02 -5.70 -3.32
N ARG A 126 -5.65 -6.30 -2.19
CA ARG A 126 -6.17 -5.96 -0.86
C ARG A 126 -5.19 -5.04 -0.13
N TYR A 127 -5.67 -3.90 0.30
CA TYR A 127 -4.87 -2.87 0.98
C TYR A 127 -5.09 -2.87 2.49
N LEU A 128 -4.04 -2.51 3.22
CA LEU A 128 -4.07 -2.22 4.64
C LEU A 128 -3.42 -0.86 4.89
N ASP A 129 -4.20 0.10 5.36
CA ASP A 129 -3.73 1.45 5.71
C ASP A 129 -3.54 1.53 7.24
N ILE A 130 -2.29 1.40 7.68
CA ILE A 130 -1.89 1.44 9.10
C ILE A 130 -1.66 2.90 9.52
N GLY A 131 -2.40 3.37 10.52
CA GLY A 131 -2.37 4.79 10.90
C GLY A 131 -3.10 5.66 9.89
N CYS A 132 -4.29 5.23 9.48
CA CYS A 132 -5.06 5.91 8.44
C CYS A 132 -5.46 7.35 8.82
N GLY A 133 -5.38 7.70 10.12
CA GLY A 133 -5.77 9.00 10.63
C GLY A 133 -7.21 9.34 10.22
N GLY A 134 -7.42 10.57 9.74
CA GLY A 134 -8.72 11.03 9.26
C GLY A 134 -9.14 10.42 7.91
N GLY A 135 -8.39 9.47 7.36
CA GLY A 135 -8.83 8.64 6.24
C GLY A 135 -8.68 9.25 4.85
N ILE A 136 -7.87 10.30 4.67
CA ILE A 136 -7.66 10.95 3.36
C ILE A 136 -7.25 9.95 2.28
N PHE A 137 -6.24 9.12 2.58
CA PHE A 137 -5.78 8.11 1.63
C PHE A 137 -6.79 6.98 1.51
N ALA A 138 -7.20 6.39 2.64
CA ALA A 138 -8.14 5.27 2.66
C ALA A 138 -9.45 5.55 1.90
N GLU A 139 -10.08 6.70 2.13
CA GLU A 139 -11.30 7.12 1.42
C GLU A 139 -11.03 7.27 -0.07
N SER A 140 -9.96 7.97 -0.45
CA SER A 140 -9.64 8.17 -1.85
C SER A 140 -9.29 6.88 -2.61
N LEU A 141 -8.67 5.89 -1.95
CA LEU A 141 -8.45 4.55 -2.51
C LEU A 141 -9.75 3.76 -2.61
N ALA A 142 -10.63 3.87 -1.61
CA ALA A 142 -11.91 3.18 -1.63
C ALA A 142 -12.80 3.61 -2.81
N ARG A 143 -12.63 4.84 -3.32
CA ARG A 143 -13.31 5.33 -4.53
C ARG A 143 -12.87 4.63 -5.82
N THR A 144 -11.70 4.01 -5.84
CA THR A 144 -11.18 3.29 -7.00
C THR A 144 -11.55 1.82 -6.99
N ILE A 145 -12.19 1.33 -5.93
CA ILE A 145 -12.67 -0.05 -5.85
C ILE A 145 -13.84 -0.21 -6.82
N PRO A 146 -13.78 -1.18 -7.76
CA PRO A 146 -14.92 -1.46 -8.63
C PRO A 146 -16.15 -1.82 -7.79
N PRO A 147 -17.34 -1.30 -8.13
CA PRO A 147 -18.55 -1.75 -7.47
C PRO A 147 -18.68 -3.27 -7.64
N ALA A 148 -19.17 -3.95 -6.60
CA ALA A 148 -19.41 -5.38 -6.67
C ALA A 148 -20.31 -5.67 -7.88
N SER A 149 -19.80 -6.38 -8.89
CA SER A 149 -20.62 -6.84 -9.99
C SER A 149 -21.75 -7.69 -9.39
N PRO A 150 -23.04 -7.42 -9.73
CA PRO A 150 -24.09 -8.36 -9.38
C PRO A 150 -23.69 -9.71 -9.96
N ALA A 151 -23.66 -10.73 -9.10
CA ALA A 151 -23.09 -12.04 -9.37
C ALA A 151 -23.29 -12.53 -10.81
N SER A 152 -22.22 -13.06 -11.40
CA SER A 152 -22.20 -14.09 -12.45
C SER A 152 -23.57 -14.73 -12.73
N GLN A 153 -24.37 -14.13 -13.60
CA GLN A 153 -25.22 -14.89 -14.49
C GLN A 153 -24.46 -14.98 -15.81
N ASN A 154 -24.11 -16.23 -16.16
CA ASN A 154 -23.50 -16.67 -17.41
C ASN A 154 -23.43 -15.58 -18.49
N SER A 155 -22.23 -15.11 -18.80
CA SER A 155 -22.03 -14.36 -20.04
C SER A 155 -20.76 -14.85 -20.73
N THR A 156 -21.01 -15.66 -21.75
CA THR A 156 -20.29 -15.68 -23.01
C THR A 156 -19.53 -14.37 -23.29
N ASN A 157 -18.26 -14.52 -23.67
CA ASN A 157 -17.40 -13.46 -24.17
C ASN A 157 -18.12 -12.62 -25.24
N THR A 158 -18.66 -11.46 -24.85
CA THR A 158 -18.96 -10.37 -25.78
C THR A 158 -18.26 -9.14 -25.26
N GLY A 159 -17.18 -8.78 -25.96
CA GLY A 159 -16.47 -7.53 -25.75
C GLY A 159 -17.43 -6.37 -25.92
N THR A 160 -17.82 -5.76 -24.81
CA THR A 160 -18.43 -4.44 -24.82
C THR A 160 -17.89 -3.75 -23.58
N SER A 161 -16.79 -3.03 -23.79
CA SER A 161 -16.10 -2.22 -22.80
C SER A 161 -17.09 -1.20 -22.24
N ALA A 162 -17.67 -1.50 -21.08
CA ALA A 162 -18.38 -0.50 -20.31
C ALA A 162 -17.43 0.67 -20.08
N THR A 163 -17.94 1.89 -20.28
CA THR A 163 -17.27 3.18 -20.09
C THR A 163 -16.99 3.39 -18.60
N ALA A 164 -16.21 2.51 -17.98
CA ALA A 164 -15.61 2.77 -16.69
C ALA A 164 -14.62 3.91 -16.93
N THR A 165 -14.94 5.10 -16.43
CA THR A 165 -13.95 6.16 -16.29
C THR A 165 -12.81 5.57 -15.49
N THR A 166 -11.75 5.13 -16.17
CA THR A 166 -10.55 4.58 -15.56
C THR A 166 -9.95 5.71 -14.73
N LEU A 167 -10.25 5.70 -13.43
CA LEU A 167 -9.64 6.62 -12.48
C LEU A 167 -8.15 6.30 -12.49
N SER A 168 -7.37 7.16 -13.15
CA SER A 168 -5.93 7.10 -13.08
C SER A 168 -5.49 7.72 -11.75
N PRO A 169 -4.58 7.09 -11.01
CA PRO A 169 -3.84 5.88 -11.35
C PRO A 169 -4.55 4.58 -10.94
N VAL A 170 -4.33 3.51 -11.71
CA VAL A 170 -4.98 2.21 -11.51
C VAL A 170 -4.28 1.43 -10.39
N THR A 171 -4.84 1.51 -9.18
CA THR A 171 -4.34 0.78 -8.00
C THR A 171 -4.77 -0.68 -7.96
N HIS A 172 -5.70 -1.10 -8.84
CA HIS A 172 -6.29 -2.43 -8.85
C HIS A 172 -6.92 -2.82 -7.50
N ALA A 173 -7.29 -1.86 -6.63
CA ALA A 173 -7.83 -2.16 -5.31
C ALA A 173 -9.15 -2.95 -5.41
N SER A 174 -9.17 -4.15 -4.82
CA SER A 174 -10.40 -4.93 -4.58
C SER A 174 -10.98 -4.68 -3.20
N SER A 175 -10.13 -4.37 -2.22
CA SER A 175 -10.57 -3.99 -0.89
C SER A 175 -9.52 -3.17 -0.14
N ILE A 176 -9.95 -2.44 0.88
CA ILE A 176 -9.08 -1.75 1.84
C ILE A 176 -9.59 -1.89 3.26
N LEU A 177 -8.68 -2.25 4.17
CA LEU A 177 -8.86 -2.14 5.62
C LEU A 177 -8.02 -0.98 6.13
N ALA A 178 -8.65 0.00 6.76
CA ALA A 178 -7.98 1.14 7.38
C ALA A 178 -8.00 0.98 8.91
N ILE A 179 -6.85 1.15 9.57
CA ILE A 179 -6.75 1.07 11.02
C ILE A 179 -6.06 2.31 11.59
N ASP A 180 -6.54 2.75 12.75
CA ASP A 180 -5.96 3.86 13.49
C ASP A 180 -6.25 3.65 15.00
N PRO A 181 -5.30 3.95 15.90
CA PRO A 181 -5.50 3.76 17.33
C PRO A 181 -6.45 4.79 17.96
N SER A 182 -6.69 5.94 17.34
CA SER A 182 -7.61 6.96 17.86
C SER A 182 -9.05 6.70 17.41
N PRO A 183 -9.98 6.41 18.35
CA PRO A 183 -11.41 6.30 18.00
C PRO A 183 -11.99 7.61 17.47
N VAL A 184 -11.47 8.75 17.91
CA VAL A 184 -11.92 10.08 17.49
C VAL A 184 -11.58 10.29 16.01
N THR A 185 -10.32 10.07 15.64
CA THR A 185 -9.87 10.27 14.26
C THR A 185 -10.57 9.30 13.30
N LYS A 186 -10.76 8.04 13.73
CA LYS A 186 -11.57 7.06 13.00
C LYS A 186 -13.01 7.49 12.76
N LYS A 187 -13.65 8.12 13.75
CA LYS A 187 -15.03 8.60 13.62
C LYS A 187 -15.12 9.67 12.53
N ILE A 188 -14.16 10.60 12.49
CA ILE A 188 -14.04 11.59 11.42
C ILE A 188 -13.82 10.90 10.07
N ALA A 189 -12.88 9.96 10.00
CA ALA A 189 -12.60 9.21 8.77
C ALA A 189 -13.85 8.53 8.20
N THR A 190 -14.59 7.83 9.07
CA THR A 190 -15.84 7.15 8.70
C THR A 190 -16.91 8.12 8.23
N TYR A 191 -17.05 9.28 8.89
CA TYR A 191 -17.99 10.32 8.48
C TYR A 191 -17.71 10.81 7.06
N HIS A 192 -16.46 11.13 6.74
CA HIS A 192 -16.08 11.59 5.39
C HIS A 192 -16.24 10.51 4.33
N ALA A 193 -15.87 9.27 4.64
CA ALA A 193 -16.09 8.14 3.72
C ALA A 193 -17.57 7.93 3.39
N ARG A 194 -18.47 8.11 4.36
CA ARG A 194 -19.93 8.03 4.14
C ARG A 194 -20.48 9.20 3.32
N ALA A 195 -19.85 10.37 3.39
CA ALA A 195 -20.26 11.55 2.64
C ALA A 195 -19.91 11.45 1.14
N ASN A 196 -18.94 10.61 0.75
CA ASN A 196 -18.62 10.36 -0.66
C ASN A 196 -19.39 9.14 -1.20
N PRO A 197 -20.19 9.26 -2.29
CA PRO A 197 -21.00 8.16 -2.79
C PRO A 197 -20.21 6.89 -3.16
N SER A 198 -19.05 7.03 -3.80
CA SER A 198 -18.24 5.88 -4.22
C SER A 198 -17.61 5.17 -3.02
N ALA A 199 -17.01 5.93 -2.10
CA ALA A 199 -16.44 5.35 -0.89
C ALA A 199 -17.54 4.73 0.02
N ASN A 200 -18.71 5.35 0.09
CA ASN A 200 -19.85 4.81 0.83
C ASN A 200 -20.40 3.51 0.20
N SER A 201 -20.44 3.41 -1.12
CA SER A 201 -20.77 2.15 -1.81
C SER A 201 -19.79 1.03 -1.44
N SER A 202 -18.49 1.34 -1.40
CA SER A 202 -17.44 0.40 -0.97
C SER A 202 -17.58 0.02 0.51
N LEU A 203 -17.99 0.95 1.38
CA LEU A 203 -18.30 0.65 2.79
C LEU A 203 -19.49 -0.32 2.91
N LEU A 204 -20.60 -0.05 2.20
CA LEU A 204 -21.82 -0.85 2.27
C LEU A 204 -21.64 -2.25 1.67
N SER A 205 -20.82 -2.39 0.64
CA SER A 205 -20.48 -3.68 0.02
C SER A 205 -19.40 -4.47 0.79
N GLY A 206 -18.78 -3.88 1.81
CA GLY A 206 -17.69 -4.49 2.57
C GLY A 206 -16.33 -4.46 1.89
N GLY A 207 -16.20 -3.81 0.72
CA GLY A 207 -14.93 -3.56 0.04
C GLY A 207 -14.04 -2.56 0.79
N PHE A 208 -14.61 -1.70 1.63
CA PHE A 208 -13.89 -0.77 2.49
C PHE A 208 -14.33 -0.93 3.95
N ASN A 209 -13.37 -1.06 4.88
CA ASN A 209 -13.67 -1.15 6.31
C ASN A 209 -12.69 -0.35 7.17
N TYR A 210 -13.15 0.15 8.33
CA TYR A 210 -12.31 0.75 9.37
C TYR A 210 -12.18 -0.21 10.58
N GLY A 211 -11.04 -0.89 10.72
CA GLY A 211 -10.82 -1.89 11.77
C GLY A 211 -10.33 -1.33 13.11
N ASN A 212 -10.70 -1.97 14.23
CA ASN A 212 -10.09 -1.77 15.55
C ASN A 212 -9.28 -3.04 15.86
N LYS A 213 -7.95 -2.96 15.99
CA LYS A 213 -7.22 -3.98 16.73
C LYS A 213 -7.01 -3.44 18.14
N GLY A 214 -7.77 -3.93 19.11
CA GLY A 214 -7.65 -3.51 20.52
C GLY A 214 -8.90 -3.57 21.39
N GLN A 215 -10.04 -4.08 20.90
CA GLN A 215 -11.22 -4.37 21.73
C GLN A 215 -11.71 -5.79 21.44
N THR A 216 -11.02 -6.76 22.00
CA THR A 216 -11.51 -8.12 22.30
C THR A 216 -10.94 -8.51 23.64
#